data_AF-F9NTY9-F1
#
_entry.id   AF-F9NTY9-F1
#
_cell.length_a   1.000
_cell.length_b   1.000
_cell.length_c   1.000
_cell.angle_alpha   90.00
_cell.angle_beta   90.00
_cell.angle_gamma   90.00
#
_symmetry.space_group_name_H-M   'P 1'
#
loop_
_entity.id
_entity.type
_entity.pdbx_description
1 polymer ?
#
loop_
_entity_poly.entity_id
_entity_poly.type
_entity_poly.pdbx_seq_one_letter_code
_entity_poly.pdbx_strand_id
1 'polypeptide(L)' 'MGRGVRGDLNSNLIKSFPIPIPEMGRQVEIARTLDSFQTLTMDLSSGLPAEISARRKQYEYYRDKLLTFKDLS' A
#
# COMPACT_ATOMS: atom_id res chain seq x y z
N MET A 1 -0.88 -35.26 4.21
CA MET A 1 0.37 -34.76 4.82
C MET A 1 0.24 -33.24 5.01
N GLY A 2 -0.41 -32.80 6.09
CA GLY A 2 -0.55 -31.37 6.40
C GLY A 2 0.58 -30.93 7.32
N ARG A 3 1.41 -30.00 6.87
CA ARG A 3 2.50 -29.43 7.67
C ARG A 3 1.89 -28.43 8.66
N GLY A 4 1.36 -28.94 9.77
CA GLY A 4 0.79 -28.14 10.85
C GLY A 4 1.87 -27.66 11.80
N VAL A 5 1.77 -26.38 12.17
CA VAL A 5 2.58 -25.59 13.12
C VAL A 5 4.05 -25.36 12.70
N ARG A 6 4.34 -24.15 12.23
CA ARG A 6 5.71 -23.61 12.24
C ARG A 6 6.07 -23.35 13.71
N GLY A 7 7.02 -24.11 14.26
CA GLY A 7 7.52 -23.95 15.63
C GLY A 7 8.32 -22.67 15.88
N ASP A 8 8.46 -21.84 14.85
CA ASP A 8 9.37 -20.69 14.82
C ASP A 8 8.80 -19.45 15.56
N LEU A 9 7.49 -19.44 15.88
CA LEU A 9 6.84 -18.35 16.60
C LEU A 9 6.06 -18.89 17.80
N ASN A 10 6.72 -18.95 18.96
CA ASN A 10 6.08 -19.25 20.25
C ASN A 10 5.73 -17.94 20.97
N SER A 11 4.58 -17.90 21.66
CA SER A 11 4.14 -16.81 22.54
C SER A 11 5.23 -16.29 23.49
N ASN A 12 6.06 -17.18 24.05
CA ASN A 12 7.15 -16.78 24.93
C ASN A 12 8.22 -15.93 24.20
N LEU A 13 8.54 -16.29 22.95
CA LEU A 13 9.51 -15.57 22.13
C LEU A 13 9.01 -14.18 21.74
N ILE A 14 7.71 -14.06 21.42
CA ILE A 14 7.07 -12.78 21.09
C ILE A 14 7.09 -11.84 22.29
N LYS A 15 6.79 -12.34 23.49
CA LYS A 15 6.76 -11.53 24.72
C LYS A 15 8.14 -11.08 25.18
N SER A 16 9.18 -11.88 24.95
CA SER A 16 10.55 -11.55 25.36
C SER A 16 11.31 -10.70 24.34
N PHE A 17 10.72 -10.41 23.19
CA PHE A 17 11.40 -9.64 22.15
C PHE A 17 11.58 -8.18 22.62
N PRO A 18 12.83 -7.68 22.73
CA PRO A 18 13.08 -6.33 23.19
C PRO A 18 12.68 -5.33 22.11
N ILE A 19 11.71 -4.47 22.41
CA ILE A 19 11.29 -3.37 21.54
C ILE A 19 11.93 -2.07 22.06
N PRO A 20 12.68 -1.32 21.25
CA PRO A 20 13.19 -0.02 21.65
C PRO A 20 12.03 0.97 21.75
N ILE A 21 11.86 1.58 22.93
CA ILE A 21 10.84 2.60 23.18
C ILE A 21 11.55 3.96 23.31
N PRO A 22 11.59 4.78 22.24
CA PRO A 22 12.19 6.12 22.31
C PRO A 22 11.27 7.08 23.09
N GLU A 23 11.73 8.31 23.31
CA GLU A 23 10.90 9.35 23.95
C GLU A 23 9.64 9.67 23.13
N MET A 24 8.56 10.09 23.81
CA MET A 24 7.24 10.29 23.21
C MET A 24 7.25 11.20 21.97
N GLY A 25 8.04 12.28 21.98
CA GLY A 25 8.14 13.18 20.82
C GLY A 25 8.65 12.47 19.57
N ARG A 26 9.67 11.62 19.73
CA ARG A 26 10.24 10.81 18.64
C ARG A 26 9.28 9.71 18.19
N GLN A 27 8.54 9.09 19.11
CA GLN A 27 7.51 8.11 18.74
C GLN A 27 6.45 8.71 17.83
N VAL A 28 5.96 9.91 18.16
CA VAL A 28 4.95 10.63 17.36
C VAL A 28 5.49 10.98 15.97
N GLU A 29 6.73 11.44 15.88
CA GLU A 29 7.37 11.75 14.60
C GLU A 29 7.51 10.51 13.71
N ILE A 30 7.97 9.38 14.28
CA ILE A 30 8.08 8.10 13.57
C ILE A 30 6.70 7.65 13.08
N ALA A 31 5.69 7.65 13.96
CA ALA A 31 4.34 7.23 13.62
C ALA A 31 3.75 8.07 12.47
N ARG A 32 3.83 9.40 12.57
CA ARG A 32 3.34 10.32 11.52
C ARG A 32 4.01 10.07 10.17
N THR A 33 5.31 9.82 10.18
CA THR A 33 6.08 9.54 8.96
C THR A 33 5.61 8.24 8.34
N LEU A 34 5.50 7.18 9.14
CA LEU A 34 5.04 5.87 8.68
C LEU A 34 3.60 5.91 8.18
N ASP A 35 2.70 6.61 8.88
CA ASP A 35 1.31 6.82 8.47
C ASP A 35 1.24 7.52 7.11
N SER A 36 2.05 8.55 6.90
CA SER A 36 2.11 9.27 5.63
C SER A 36 2.57 8.37 4.47
N PHE A 37 3.58 7.52 4.70
CA PHE A 37 4.02 6.53 3.71
C PHE A 37 2.96 5.46 3.44
N GLN A 38 2.28 4.98 4.49
CA GLN A 38 1.21 4.01 4.35
C GLN A 38 0.05 4.58 3.53
N THR A 39 -0.42 5.80 3.83
CA THR A 39 -1.46 6.47 3.06
C THR A 39 -1.04 6.65 1.60
N LEU A 40 0.19 7.11 1.34
CA LEU A 40 0.67 7.32 -0.02
C LEU A 40 0.73 6.01 -0.83
N THR A 41 1.07 4.88 -0.21
CA THR A 41 1.37 3.63 -0.93
C THR A 41 0.23 2.62 -0.95
N MET A 42 -0.63 2.61 0.07
CA MET A 42 -1.62 1.54 0.28
C MET A 42 -3.06 2.03 0.25
N ASP A 43 -3.33 3.33 0.41
CA ASP A 43 -4.69 3.84 0.33
C ASP A 43 -5.24 3.60 -1.09
N LEU A 44 -6.48 3.11 -1.18
CA LEU A 44 -7.14 2.85 -2.46
C LEU A 44 -7.94 4.06 -2.95
N SER A 45 -8.31 4.95 -2.03
CA SER A 45 -9.07 6.17 -2.31
C SER A 45 -8.15 7.38 -2.50
N SER A 46 -6.95 7.34 -1.93
CA SER A 46 -5.90 8.33 -2.10
C SER A 46 -4.57 7.67 -2.44
N GLY A 47 -3.50 8.44 -2.70
CA GLY A 47 -2.18 7.86 -2.96
C GLY A 47 -2.00 7.19 -4.34
N LEU A 48 -0.96 6.34 -4.43
CA LEU A 48 -0.51 5.73 -5.69
C LEU A 48 -1.54 4.80 -6.35
N PRO A 49 -2.25 3.92 -5.62
CA PRO A 49 -3.26 3.05 -6.23
C PRO A 49 -4.39 3.87 -6.89
N ALA A 50 -4.82 4.96 -6.26
CA ALA A 50 -5.83 5.86 -6.81
C ALA A 50 -5.34 6.53 -8.10
N GLU A 51 -4.13 7.08 -8.10
CA GLU A 51 -3.52 7.71 -9.29
C GLU A 51 -3.33 6.70 -10.44
N ILE A 52 -2.86 5.48 -10.16
CA ILE A 52 -2.69 4.43 -11.18
C ILE A 52 -4.04 4.09 -11.82
N SER A 53 -5.10 3.96 -11.01
CA SER A 53 -6.45 3.68 -11.51
C SER A 53 -6.97 4.82 -12.40
N ALA A 54 -6.79 6.07 -11.96
CA ALA A 54 -7.17 7.24 -12.74
C ALA A 54 -6.39 7.33 -14.07
N ARG A 55 -5.08 7.09 -14.05
CA ARG A 55 -4.23 7.10 -15.25
C ARG A 55 -4.55 5.98 -16.22
N ARG A 56 -4.93 4.80 -15.75
CA ARG A 56 -5.42 3.70 -16.60
C ARG A 56 -6.71 4.08 -17.32
N LYS A 57 -7.69 4.63 -16.59
CA LYS A 57 -8.95 5.13 -17.19
C LYS A 57 -8.69 6.22 -18.23
N GLN A 58 -7.81 7.16 -17.92
CA GLN A 58 -7.40 8.21 -18.85
C GLN A 58 -6.76 7.62 -20.12
N TYR A 59 -5.83 6.68 -19.96
CA TYR A 59 -5.18 6.00 -21.07
C TYR A 59 -6.19 5.27 -21.96
N GLU A 60 -7.09 4.48 -21.37
CA GLU A 60 -8.13 3.74 -22.10
C GLU A 60 -9.01 4.68 -22.92
N TYR A 61 -9.50 5.77 -22.30
CA TYR A 61 -10.32 6.77 -23.00
C TYR A 61 -9.60 7.36 -24.22
N TYR A 62 -8.34 7.77 -24.08
CA TYR A 62 -7.59 8.37 -25.19
C TYR A 62 -7.17 7.33 -26.24
N ARG A 63 -6.80 6.12 -25.83
CA ARG A 63 -6.53 5.00 -26.75
C ARG A 63 -7.75 4.74 -27.63
N ASP A 64 -8.92 4.60 -27.02
CA ASP A 64 -10.14 4.28 -27.75
C ASP A 64 -10.56 5.44 -28.64
N LYS A 65 -10.42 6.69 -28.19
CA LYS A 65 -10.68 7.88 -29.01
C LYS A 65 -9.76 7.98 -30.23
N LEU A 66 -8.47 7.64 -30.08
CA LEU A 66 -7.50 7.70 -31.18
C LEU A 66 -7.68 6.55 -32.18
N LEU A 67 -8.13 5.39 -31.70
CA LEU A 67 -8.34 4.19 -32.53
C LEU A 67 -9.77 4.08 -33.08
N THR A 68 -10.70 4.90 -32.61
CA THR A 68 -12.03 5.05 -33.21
C THR A 68 -11.95 6.12 -34.29
N PHE A 69 -11.69 5.70 -35.52
CA PHE A 69 -11.86 6.57 -36.67
C PHE A 69 -13.35 6.77 -36.89
N LYS A 70 -13.82 8.02 -36.84
CA LYS A 70 -15.13 8.36 -37.40
C LYS A 70 -15.06 8.02 -38.89
N ASP A 71 -15.80 7.02 -39.33
CA ASP A 71 -16.01 6.80 -40.75
C ASP A 71 -16.54 8.11 -41.34
N LEU A 72 -15.72 8.74 -42.19
CA LEU A 72 -16.13 9.84 -43.05
C LEU A 72 -16.94 9.22 -44.19
N SER A 73 -18.20 8.84 -43.90
CA SER A 73 -19.20 8.58 -44.93
C SER A 73 -19.86 9.89 -45.36
#